data_AF-A0A842TG57-F1
#
_entry.id   AF-A0A842TG57-F1
#
_cell.length_a   1.000
_cell.length_b   1.000
_cell.length_c   1.000
_cell.angle_alpha   90.00
_cell.angle_beta   90.00
_cell.angle_gamma   90.00
#
_symmetry.space_group_name_H-M   'P 1'
#
loop_
_entity.id
_entity.type
_entity.pdbx_description
1 polymer ?
#
loop_
_entity_poly.entity_id
_entity_poly.type
_entity_poly.pdbx_seq_one_letter_code
_entity_poly.pdbx_strand_id
1 'polypeptide(L)'
;MIGLTNLQSLELLDLSNNRIRNIEKLTKLKNLKYLYLANNQIEEENNLNYLKQLKNLEYLDLTGNNIANNQRKLILNNEIEIKLHKLNYFR
;
A
#
# COMPACT_ATOMS: atom_id res chain seq x y z
N MET A 1 8.00 -16.79 0.23
CA MET A 1 8.19 -15.33 0.43
C MET A 1 9.21 -15.02 1.56
N ILE A 2 10.36 -15.70 1.61
CA ILE A 2 11.38 -15.51 2.67
C ILE A 2 12.41 -14.41 2.28
N GLY A 3 12.36 -13.85 1.06
CA GLY A 3 13.45 -12.98 0.56
C GLY A 3 13.41 -11.50 0.95
N LEU A 4 12.23 -10.89 1.16
CA LEU A 4 12.15 -9.43 1.25
C LEU A 4 12.44 -8.88 2.66
N THR A 5 12.22 -9.66 3.72
CA THR A 5 12.17 -9.13 5.10
C THR A 5 13.53 -8.69 5.65
N ASN A 6 14.62 -9.06 4.97
CA ASN A 6 15.99 -8.72 5.37
C ASN A 6 16.51 -7.46 4.66
N LEU A 7 15.75 -6.90 3.72
CA LEU A 7 16.13 -5.71 2.96
C LEU A 7 15.89 -4.45 3.78
N GLN A 8 16.62 -4.31 4.89
CA GLN A 8 16.42 -3.22 5.85
C GLN A 8 16.76 -1.85 5.26
N SER A 9 17.56 -1.76 4.21
CA SER A 9 17.87 -0.49 3.53
C SER A 9 16.90 -0.14 2.39
N LEU A 10 15.86 -0.96 2.13
CA LEU A 10 14.96 -0.74 1.01
C LEU A 10 14.03 0.44 1.29
N GLU A 11 14.15 1.49 0.46
CA GLU A 11 13.31 2.69 0.55
C GLU A 11 12.16 2.69 -0.47
N LEU A 12 12.33 2.02 -1.61
CA LEU A 12 11.32 1.95 -2.67
C LEU A 12 11.04 0.49 -3.04
N LEU A 13 9.76 0.14 -3.09
CA LEU A 13 9.30 -1.19 -3.50
C LEU A 13 8.10 -1.06 -4.43
N ASP A 14 8.25 -1.57 -5.65
CA ASP A 14 7.16 -1.70 -6.61
C ASP A 14 6.75 -3.17 -6.74
N LEU A 15 5.47 -3.42 -6.43
CA LEU A 15 4.81 -4.72 -6.53
C LEU A 15 3.52 -4.62 -7.37
N SER A 16 3.43 -3.61 -8.24
CA SER A 16 2.26 -3.38 -9.07
C SER A 16 2.01 -4.53 -10.05
N ASN A 17 0.75 -4.71 -10.45
CA ASN A 17 0.30 -5.73 -11.42
C ASN A 17 0.61 -7.18 -11.01
N ASN A 18 0.45 -7.47 -9.71
CA ASN A 18 0.57 -8.81 -9.16
C ASN A 18 -0.79 -9.33 -8.67
N ARG A 19 -0.79 -10.45 -7.93
CA ARG A 19 -1.99 -11.05 -7.31
C ARG A 19 -1.92 -11.01 -5.79
N ILE A 20 -1.35 -9.95 -5.24
CA ILE A 20 -1.12 -9.82 -3.79
C ILE A 20 -2.46 -9.54 -3.10
N ARG A 21 -2.74 -10.31 -2.04
CA ARG A 21 -3.92 -10.15 -1.17
C ARG A 21 -3.58 -9.72 0.24
N ASN A 22 -2.38 -10.08 0.71
CA ASN A 22 -1.91 -9.83 2.08
C ASN A 22 -0.55 -9.14 2.03
N ILE A 23 -0.42 -8.07 2.81
CA ILE A 23 0.77 -7.21 2.87
C ILE A 23 1.42 -7.18 4.27
N GLU A 24 1.00 -8.03 5.20
CA GLU A 24 1.52 -8.12 6.57
C GLU A 24 3.05 -8.22 6.60
N LYS A 25 3.65 -9.01 5.70
CA LYS A 25 5.10 -9.21 5.65
C LYS A 25 5.87 -7.96 5.23
N LEU A 26 5.22 -7.00 4.57
CA LEU A 26 5.85 -5.73 4.18
C LEU A 26 6.15 -4.86 5.39
N THR A 27 5.46 -5.06 6.53
CA THR A 27 5.70 -4.33 7.78
C THR A 27 7.12 -4.48 8.34
N LYS A 28 7.88 -5.47 7.88
CA LYS A 28 9.28 -5.68 8.28
C LYS A 28 10.26 -4.75 7.55
N LEU A 29 9.82 -4.10 6.48
CA LEU A 29 10.60 -3.13 5.69
C LEU A 29 10.50 -1.75 6.33
N LYS A 30 11.15 -1.56 7.49
CA LYS A 30 10.94 -0.37 8.33
C LYS A 30 11.41 0.95 7.69
N ASN A 31 12.30 0.89 6.71
CA ASN A 31 12.82 2.08 6.01
C ASN A 31 12.10 2.38 4.69
N LEU A 32 11.00 1.68 4.39
CA LEU A 32 10.25 1.88 3.17
C LEU A 32 9.57 3.25 3.17
N LYS A 33 9.83 4.05 2.14
CA LYS A 33 9.25 5.38 1.88
C LYS A 33 8.24 5.35 0.75
N TYR A 34 8.48 4.57 -0.30
CA TYR A 34 7.64 4.50 -1.49
C TYR A 34 7.18 3.06 -1.73
N LEU A 35 5.86 2.83 -1.69
CA LEU A 35 5.26 1.50 -1.91
C LEU A 35 4.20 1.56 -3.02
N TYR A 36 4.45 0.86 -4.11
CA TYR A 36 3.50 0.72 -5.20
C TYR A 36 2.87 -0.67 -5.16
N LEU A 37 1.56 -0.72 -4.99
CA LEU A 37 0.75 -1.94 -4.92
C LEU A 37 -0.40 -1.91 -5.94
N ALA A 38 -0.30 -1.06 -6.97
CA ALA A 38 -1.36 -0.89 -7.95
C ALA A 38 -1.73 -2.22 -8.64
N ASN A 39 -2.99 -2.39 -9.02
CA ASN A 39 -3.52 -3.55 -9.74
C ASN A 39 -3.16 -4.88 -9.06
N ASN A 40 -3.49 -5.00 -7.77
CA ASN A 40 -3.41 -6.22 -6.98
C ASN A 40 -4.82 -6.63 -6.48
N GLN A 41 -4.91 -7.56 -5.52
CA GLN A 41 -6.17 -8.12 -5.02
C GLN A 41 -6.31 -7.88 -3.50
N ILE A 42 -5.86 -6.73 -3.00
CA ILE A 42 -5.94 -6.38 -1.57
C ILE A 42 -7.41 -6.01 -1.27
N GLU A 43 -8.06 -6.76 -0.38
CA GLU A 43 -9.52 -6.69 -0.14
C GLU A 43 -9.89 -6.19 1.27
N GLU A 44 -9.11 -6.51 2.29
CA GLU A 44 -9.52 -6.29 3.68
C GLU A 44 -8.99 -4.98 4.28
N GLU A 45 -9.85 -4.28 5.03
CA GLU A 45 -9.50 -3.13 5.89
C GLU A 45 -8.37 -3.49 6.88
N ASN A 46 -8.34 -4.74 7.35
CA ASN A 46 -7.27 -5.26 8.20
C ASN A 46 -5.88 -5.15 7.56
N ASN A 47 -5.77 -5.24 6.23
CA ASN A 47 -4.48 -5.08 5.55
C ASN A 47 -3.93 -3.65 5.72
N LEU A 48 -4.77 -2.63 5.77
CA LEU A 48 -4.32 -1.24 5.95
C LEU A 48 -3.80 -0.97 7.35
N ASN A 49 -4.25 -1.71 8.36
CA ASN A 49 -3.71 -1.60 9.71
C ASN A 49 -2.23 -1.99 9.78
N TYR A 50 -1.76 -2.89 8.90
CA TYR A 50 -0.34 -3.22 8.78
C TYR A 50 0.47 -2.04 8.28
N LEU A 51 -0.06 -1.24 7.35
CA LEU A 51 0.64 -0.08 6.78
C LEU A 51 0.92 1.01 7.82
N LYS A 52 0.12 1.11 8.88
CA LYS A 52 0.39 2.00 10.04
C LYS A 52 1.73 1.69 10.73
N GLN A 53 2.29 0.50 10.54
CA GLN A 53 3.58 0.11 11.10
C GLN A 53 4.78 0.57 10.26
N LEU A 54 4.54 1.06 9.03
CA LEU A 54 5.53 1.63 8.13
C LEU A 54 5.64 3.13 8.40
N LYS A 55 6.31 3.49 9.50
CA LYS A 55 6.37 4.88 10.01
C LYS A 55 7.07 5.86 9.06
N ASN A 56 7.89 5.36 8.15
CA ASN A 56 8.64 6.17 7.17
C ASN A 56 7.94 6.24 5.80
N LEU A 57 6.75 5.66 5.66
CA LEU A 57 6.05 5.62 4.38
C LEU A 57 5.56 7.02 4.01
N GLU A 58 6.09 7.55 2.90
CA GLU A 58 5.76 8.86 2.35
C GLU A 58 4.73 8.74 1.21
N TYR A 59 4.75 7.63 0.49
CA TYR A 59 3.88 7.40 -0.66
C TYR A 59 3.38 5.96 -0.74
N LEU A 60 2.09 5.81 -1.06
CA LEU A 60 1.41 4.53 -1.23
C LEU A 60 0.43 4.59 -2.41
N ASP A 61 0.62 3.70 -3.37
CA ASP A 61 -0.35 3.47 -4.45
C ASP A 61 -1.10 2.16 -4.25
N LEU A 62 -2.42 2.24 -4.09
CA LEU A 62 -3.34 1.10 -3.98
C LEU A 62 -4.35 1.05 -5.14
N THR A 63 -4.15 1.84 -6.19
CA THR A 63 -5.05 1.94 -7.36
C THR A 63 -5.34 0.55 -7.93
N GLY A 64 -6.58 0.27 -8.33
CA GLY A 64 -6.93 -1.02 -8.94
C GLY A 64 -6.88 -2.23 -8.00
N ASN A 65 -6.89 -2.01 -6.67
CA ASN A 65 -7.19 -3.06 -5.68
C ASN A 65 -8.67 -3.07 -5.30
N ASN A 66 -9.13 -4.22 -4.80
CA ASN A 66 -10.52 -4.40 -4.37
C ASN A 66 -10.90 -3.59 -3.11
N ILE A 67 -9.91 -3.09 -2.36
CA ILE A 67 -10.12 -2.20 -1.22
C ILE A 67 -10.70 -0.83 -1.62
N ALA A 68 -10.45 -0.39 -2.86
CA ALA A 68 -11.00 0.86 -3.38
C ALA A 68 -12.51 0.80 -3.61
N ASN A 69 -13.08 -0.41 -3.79
CA ASN A 69 -14.50 -0.58 -4.08
C ASN A 69 -15.37 -0.67 -2.83
N ASN A 70 -14.82 -1.01 -1.66
CA ASN A 70 -15.65 -1.35 -0.49
C ASN A 70 -15.69 -0.31 0.64
N GLN A 71 -14.84 0.72 0.69
CA GLN A 71 -14.94 1.70 1.79
C GLN A 71 -14.55 3.14 1.39
N ARG A 72 -15.58 3.95 1.09
CA ARG A 72 -15.55 5.42 1.29
C ARG A 72 -15.41 5.77 2.78
N LYS A 73 -14.34 5.35 3.48
CA LYS A 73 -13.96 5.89 4.80
C LYS A 73 -12.67 5.29 5.35
N LEU A 74 -11.52 5.72 4.84
CA LEU A 74 -10.31 5.82 5.68
C LEU A 74 -9.67 7.18 5.42
N ILE A 75 -10.19 8.21 6.08
CA ILE A 75 -9.34 9.34 6.45
C ILE A 75 -8.57 8.85 7.67
N LEU A 76 -7.38 8.30 7.45
CA LEU A 76 -6.48 7.94 8.53
C LEU A 76 -5.79 9.20 8.99
N ASN A 77 -6.01 9.52 10.26
CA ASN A 77 -5.30 10.55 11.00
C ASN A 77 -3.79 10.43 10.72
N ASN A 78 -3.25 11.50 10.16
CA ASN A 78 -1.84 11.77 9.85
C ASN A 78 -1.32 11.29 8.48
N GLU A 79 -1.35 12.25 7.54
CA GLU A 79 -0.33 12.57 6.53
C GLU A 79 0.05 11.61 5.40
N ILE A 80 -0.65 10.49 5.20
CA ILE A 80 -0.61 9.83 3.89
C ILE A 80 -1.93 10.13 3.21
N GLU A 81 -1.96 11.22 2.45
CA GLU A 81 -2.97 11.39 1.41
C GLU A 81 -2.83 10.20 0.48
N ILE A 82 -3.60 9.13 0.74
CA ILE A 82 -3.78 8.07 -0.23
C ILE A 82 -4.47 8.77 -1.40
N LYS A 83 -3.67 9.26 -2.33
CA LYS A 83 -4.10 9.67 -3.66
C LYS A 83 -4.54 8.40 -4.34
N LEU A 84 -5.69 7.88 -3.92
CA LEU A 84 -6.55 7.15 -4.83
C LEU A 84 -6.65 8.09 -6.00
N HIS A 85 -6.03 7.71 -7.12
CA HIS A 85 -6.18 8.42 -8.36
C HIS A 85 -7.69 8.41 -8.61
N LYS A 86 -8.39 9.47 -8.16
CA LYS A 86 -9.64 9.88 -8.77
C LYS A 86 -9.26 9.91 -10.24
N LEU A 87 -9.81 8.95 -10.98
CA LEU A 87 -9.71 8.88 -12.42
C LEU A 87 -10.29 10.19 -12.95
N ASN A 88 -9.45 11.22 -13.02
CA ASN A 88 -9.58 12.29 -13.99
C ASN A 88 -8.98 11.74 -15.28
N TYR A 89 -9.56 10.67 -15.82
CA TYR A 89 -9.50 10.45 -17.26
C TYR A 89 -10.69 11.20 -17.84
N PHE A 90 -10.38 12.40 -18.34
CA PHE A 90 -11.10 13.22 -19.32
C PHE A 90 -12.58 12.89 -19.64
N ARG A 91 -13.40 13.93 -19.41
CA ARG A 91 -14.80 14.19 -19.85
C ARG A 91 -15.93 13.50 -19.09
#